data_AF-A0A529UM46-F1
#
_entry.id   AF-A0A529UM46-F1
#
_cell.length_a   1.000
_cell.length_b   1.000
_cell.length_c   1.000
_cell.angle_alpha   90.00
_cell.angle_beta   90.00
_cell.angle_gamma   90.00
#
_symmetry.space_group_name_H-M   'P 1'
#
loop_
_entity.id
_entity.type
_entity.pdbx_description
1 polymer ?
#
loop_
_entity_poly.entity_id
_entity_poly.type
_entity_poly.pdbx_seq_one_letter_code
_entity_poly.pdbx_strand_id
1 'polypeptide(L)'
;MRFYRQIKSLALRTGLIGILSVTSALIEPSSMRAEEGPAAPVLARLQDALNSKADPRELASLLQYARILLSKDSTAQTAVDGRFMNQLAVETSTDNLDVRILGGWLLANLANENNVCGIIEALFDTHLEPRAQSNLLQITASVATTMPSDVVAWLKAALVQSRLGETDAEAGRIVNGLVGSVKTLSVTSPADFEKCVNLPNIGSTYIGNPRDNQVFSVFIHSSQGNSEVEAAKKALMEAGFSVKGVDNIRDSSGSGVDYRYPDDGQVGLLKAAAIAAILRREIDVTLKPRPQRLAPDKTFGVWF
;
A
#
# COMPACT_ATOMS: atom_id res chain seq x y z
N MET A 1 -2.12 17.26 80.09
CA MET A 1 -2.84 16.77 81.29
C MET A 1 -4.35 16.88 81.05
N ARG A 2 -5.12 15.87 81.50
CA ARG A 2 -6.60 15.77 81.56
C ARG A 2 -7.28 15.43 80.20
N PHE A 3 -7.76 14.23 79.90
CA PHE A 3 -8.71 13.28 80.53
C PHE A 3 -10.17 13.79 80.67
N TYR A 4 -11.06 13.15 79.87
CA TYR A 4 -12.44 12.67 80.14
C TYR A 4 -13.64 13.63 80.30
N ARG A 5 -14.70 13.38 79.49
CA ARG A 5 -16.04 12.91 79.93
C ARG A 5 -16.95 12.56 78.73
N GLN A 6 -17.32 11.28 78.58
CA GLN A 6 -18.67 10.68 78.80
C GLN A 6 -19.74 11.07 77.75
N ILE A 7 -20.05 10.21 76.76
CA ILE A 7 -21.05 9.11 76.77
C ILE A 7 -22.46 9.57 77.17
N LYS A 8 -23.40 9.54 76.20
CA LYS A 8 -24.71 8.89 76.38
C LYS A 8 -25.28 8.40 75.05
N SER A 9 -25.57 7.11 75.08
CA SER A 9 -26.31 6.29 74.12
C SER A 9 -27.74 6.79 73.92
N LEU A 10 -28.25 6.69 72.68
CA LEU A 10 -29.61 6.24 72.46
C LEU A 10 -29.68 5.38 71.19
N ALA A 11 -30.29 4.22 71.35
CA ALA A 11 -30.30 3.12 70.42
C ALA A 11 -31.66 2.97 69.71
N LEU A 12 -31.61 2.28 68.57
CA LEU A 12 -32.67 1.57 67.85
C LEU A 12 -33.76 2.38 67.12
N ARG A 13 -33.81 2.19 65.79
CA ARG A 13 -34.85 1.41 65.06
C ARG A 13 -34.50 1.37 63.56
N THR A 14 -33.90 0.27 63.09
CA THR A 14 -34.50 -0.76 62.20
C THR A 14 -35.06 -0.25 60.87
N GLY A 15 -34.38 -0.62 59.77
CA GLY A 15 -34.86 -0.50 58.40
C GLY A 15 -33.91 -1.18 57.40
N LEU A 16 -34.21 -2.44 57.10
CA LEU A 16 -33.76 -3.32 55.99
C LEU A 16 -32.66 -2.81 55.03
N ILE A 17 -31.51 -3.48 55.03
CA ILE A 17 -30.59 -3.56 53.88
C ILE A 17 -30.70 -4.99 53.33
N GLY A 18 -31.22 -5.12 52.11
CA GLY A 18 -31.21 -6.37 51.35
C GLY A 18 -29.81 -6.64 50.81
N ILE A 19 -29.16 -7.68 51.30
CA ILE A 19 -27.93 -8.24 50.74
C ILE A 19 -28.35 -9.30 49.72
N LEU A 20 -28.15 -9.01 48.43
CA LEU A 20 -28.22 -10.00 47.36
C LEU A 20 -26.91 -10.79 47.33
N SER A 21 -26.98 -12.07 47.71
CA SER A 21 -25.93 -13.05 47.43
C SER A 21 -25.86 -13.30 45.92
N VAL A 22 -24.75 -12.91 45.29
CA VAL A 22 -24.41 -13.38 43.95
C VAL A 22 -23.39 -14.52 44.11
N THR A 23 -23.83 -15.72 43.78
CA THR A 23 -22.98 -16.90 43.63
C THR A 23 -22.00 -16.69 42.49
N SER A 24 -20.70 -16.75 42.80
CA SER A 24 -19.61 -16.80 41.83
C SER A 24 -19.71 -18.10 41.00
N ALA A 25 -20.36 -18.03 39.84
CA ALA A 25 -20.17 -19.03 38.81
C ALA A 25 -18.81 -18.77 38.15
N LEU A 26 -17.90 -19.73 38.26
CA LEU A 26 -16.67 -19.79 37.48
C LEU A 26 -17.06 -19.75 35.99
N ILE A 27 -16.74 -18.65 35.33
CA ILE A 27 -16.65 -18.58 33.87
C ILE A 27 -15.19 -18.90 33.54
N GLU A 28 -14.97 -20.02 32.85
CA GLU A 28 -13.68 -20.37 32.28
C GLU A 28 -13.19 -19.22 31.38
N PRO A 29 -11.90 -18.85 31.41
CA PRO A 29 -11.37 -17.84 30.52
C PRO A 29 -11.38 -18.39 29.09
N SER A 30 -12.50 -18.16 28.39
CA SER A 30 -12.56 -18.29 26.95
C SER A 30 -11.52 -17.33 26.38
N SER A 31 -10.60 -17.90 25.61
CA SER A 31 -9.52 -17.22 24.88
C SER A 31 -9.87 -15.79 24.47
N MET A 32 -9.07 -14.82 24.90
CA MET A 32 -9.06 -13.46 24.35
C MET A 32 -8.89 -13.54 22.82
N ARG A 33 -10.01 -13.52 22.08
CA ARG A 33 -10.02 -12.97 20.74
C ARG A 33 -9.74 -11.48 20.94
N ALA A 34 -8.70 -10.97 20.30
CA ALA A 34 -8.53 -9.53 20.15
C ALA A 34 -9.85 -8.99 19.62
N GLU A 35 -10.51 -8.09 20.37
CA GLU A 35 -11.72 -7.44 19.91
C GLU A 35 -11.34 -6.65 18.65
N GLU A 36 -11.81 -7.11 17.49
CA GLU A 36 -11.71 -6.35 16.26
C GLU A 36 -12.45 -5.03 16.48
N GLY A 37 -11.75 -3.90 16.29
CA GLY A 37 -12.34 -2.57 16.47
C GLY A 37 -13.60 -2.38 15.62
N PRO A 38 -14.42 -1.35 15.93
CA PRO A 38 -15.71 -1.12 15.25
C PRO A 38 -15.58 -0.92 13.73
N ALA A 39 -14.38 -0.63 13.20
CA ALA A 39 -14.08 -0.57 11.77
C ALA A 39 -14.21 -1.91 11.03
N ALA A 40 -13.79 -3.03 11.62
CA ALA A 40 -13.71 -4.32 10.93
C ALA A 40 -15.04 -4.79 10.29
N PRO A 41 -16.18 -4.83 11.01
CA PRO A 41 -17.44 -5.27 10.41
C PRO A 41 -17.97 -4.31 9.32
N VAL A 42 -17.62 -3.03 9.40
CA VAL A 42 -17.99 -2.01 8.41
C VAL A 42 -17.18 -2.21 7.13
N LEU A 43 -15.87 -2.38 7.27
CA LEU A 43 -14.95 -2.64 6.16
C LEU A 43 -15.29 -3.98 5.47
N ALA A 44 -15.63 -5.02 6.23
CA ALA A 44 -16.06 -6.30 5.67
C ALA A 44 -17.33 -6.16 4.81
N ARG A 45 -18.36 -5.48 5.31
CA ARG A 45 -19.59 -5.23 4.53
C ARG A 45 -19.32 -4.42 3.28
N LEU A 46 -18.48 -3.39 3.38
CA LEU A 46 -18.09 -2.58 2.23
C LEU A 46 -17.34 -3.44 1.20
N GLN A 47 -16.40 -4.26 1.64
CA GLN A 47 -15.68 -5.20 0.78
C GLN A 47 -16.63 -6.18 0.07
N ASP A 48 -17.64 -6.70 0.77
CA ASP A 48 -18.65 -7.59 0.18
C ASP A 48 -19.47 -6.87 -0.90
N ALA A 49 -19.90 -5.63 -0.65
CA ALA A 49 -20.64 -4.83 -1.62
C ALA A 49 -19.80 -4.47 -2.87
N LEU A 50 -18.51 -4.18 -2.68
CA LEU A 50 -17.57 -3.96 -3.77
C LEU A 50 -17.36 -5.24 -4.59
N ASN A 51 -17.31 -6.41 -3.96
CA ASN A 51 -17.15 -7.70 -4.63
C ASN A 51 -18.41 -8.14 -5.38
N SER A 52 -19.59 -7.84 -4.83
CA SER A 52 -20.88 -8.20 -5.45
C SER A 52 -21.32 -7.21 -6.52
N LYS A 53 -20.60 -6.10 -6.71
CA LYS A 53 -21.00 -4.97 -7.57
C LYS A 53 -22.41 -4.49 -7.22
N ALA A 54 -22.60 -4.17 -5.93
CA ALA A 54 -23.86 -3.67 -5.40
C ALA A 54 -24.42 -2.53 -6.26
N ASP A 55 -25.75 -2.40 -6.30
CA ASP A 55 -26.36 -1.33 -7.06
C ASP A 55 -25.91 0.06 -6.53
N PRO A 56 -25.86 1.10 -7.37
CA PRO A 56 -25.28 2.38 -6.95
C PRO A 56 -25.97 3.03 -5.74
N ARG A 57 -27.25 2.75 -5.48
CA ARG A 57 -27.96 3.32 -4.31
C ARG A 57 -27.59 2.58 -3.04
N GLU A 58 -27.51 1.26 -3.11
CA GLU A 58 -27.01 0.43 -2.01
C GLU A 58 -25.57 0.82 -1.67
N LEU A 59 -24.70 0.90 -2.69
CA LEU A 59 -23.31 1.29 -2.50
C LEU A 59 -23.18 2.70 -1.90
N ALA A 60 -23.92 3.69 -2.40
CA ALA A 60 -23.91 5.05 -1.82
C ALA A 60 -24.35 5.04 -0.34
N SER A 61 -25.39 4.28 -0.01
CA SER A 61 -25.87 4.16 1.38
C SER A 61 -24.82 3.55 2.29
N LEU A 62 -24.13 2.51 1.82
CA LEU A 62 -23.07 1.83 2.56
C LEU A 62 -21.82 2.71 2.69
N LEU A 63 -21.44 3.45 1.66
CA LEU A 63 -20.34 4.41 1.70
C LEU A 63 -20.62 5.53 2.72
N GLN A 64 -21.85 6.06 2.76
CA GLN A 64 -22.24 7.06 3.75
C GLN A 64 -22.17 6.49 5.18
N TYR A 65 -22.63 5.26 5.39
CA TYR A 65 -22.54 4.57 6.67
C TYR A 65 -21.08 4.35 7.10
N ALA A 66 -20.25 3.83 6.18
CA ALA A 66 -18.83 3.61 6.41
C ALA A 66 -18.11 4.92 6.75
N ARG A 67 -18.40 5.98 6.00
CA ARG A 67 -17.90 7.33 6.26
C ARG A 67 -18.15 7.79 7.71
N ILE A 68 -19.38 7.64 8.22
CA ILE A 68 -19.74 8.12 9.57
C ILE A 68 -19.00 7.35 10.66
N LEU A 69 -18.86 6.04 10.49
CA LEU A 69 -18.27 5.19 11.52
C LEU A 69 -16.74 5.22 11.49
N LEU A 70 -16.15 5.10 10.30
CA LEU A 70 -14.70 5.04 10.15
C LEU A 70 -14.04 6.40 10.42
N SER A 71 -14.74 7.52 10.25
CA SER A 71 -14.18 8.84 10.57
C SER A 71 -13.90 9.06 12.05
N LYS A 72 -14.45 8.22 12.93
CA LYS A 72 -14.25 8.28 14.39
C LYS A 72 -13.28 7.22 14.88
N ASP A 73 -12.83 6.31 14.01
CA ASP A 73 -11.98 5.19 14.36
C ASP A 73 -10.58 5.40 13.77
N SER A 74 -9.61 5.76 14.62
CA SER A 74 -8.22 5.97 14.20
C SER A 74 -7.54 4.68 13.72
N THR A 75 -8.10 3.51 13.99
CA THR A 75 -7.55 2.22 13.54
C THR A 75 -7.99 1.84 12.13
N ALA A 76 -9.01 2.51 11.58
CA ALA A 76 -9.55 2.22 10.24
C ALA A 76 -8.49 2.34 9.13
N GLN A 77 -7.59 3.32 9.23
CA GLN A 77 -6.52 3.55 8.26
C GLN A 77 -5.52 2.38 8.20
N THR A 78 -5.24 1.75 9.34
CA THR A 78 -4.33 0.60 9.43
C THR A 78 -5.00 -0.73 9.09
N ALA A 79 -6.33 -0.76 9.03
CA ALA A 79 -7.12 -1.95 8.74
C ALA A 79 -7.37 -2.19 7.25
N VAL A 80 -6.94 -1.27 6.37
CA VAL A 80 -7.12 -1.39 4.91
C VAL A 80 -5.78 -1.41 4.20
N ASP A 81 -5.65 -2.31 3.23
CA ASP A 81 -4.46 -2.47 2.39
C ASP A 81 -4.63 -1.78 1.02
N GLY A 82 -3.57 -1.80 0.21
CA GLY A 82 -3.59 -1.23 -1.14
C GLY A 82 -4.61 -1.90 -2.07
N ARG A 83 -4.95 -3.18 -1.87
CA ARG A 83 -5.91 -3.89 -2.71
C ARG A 83 -7.33 -3.40 -2.47
N PHE A 84 -7.71 -3.26 -1.20
CA PHE A 84 -8.98 -2.65 -0.81
C PHE A 84 -9.08 -1.21 -1.36
N MET A 85 -8.02 -0.41 -1.18
CA MET A 85 -8.00 0.99 -1.65
C MET A 85 -8.13 1.08 -3.18
N ASN A 86 -7.48 0.18 -3.92
CA ASN A 86 -7.62 0.08 -5.36
C ASN A 86 -9.05 -0.22 -5.79
N GLN A 87 -9.66 -1.26 -5.22
CA GLN A 87 -11.02 -1.65 -5.56
C GLN A 87 -12.03 -0.55 -5.22
N LEU A 88 -11.91 0.06 -4.03
CA LEU A 88 -12.75 1.19 -3.64
C LEU A 88 -12.58 2.38 -4.62
N ALA A 89 -11.35 2.67 -5.04
CA ALA A 89 -11.09 3.74 -6.01
C ALA A 89 -11.71 3.47 -7.38
N VAL A 90 -11.60 2.24 -7.91
CA VAL A 90 -12.22 1.85 -9.19
C VAL A 90 -13.74 1.90 -9.10
N GLU A 91 -14.34 1.21 -8.13
CA GLU A 91 -15.81 1.08 -8.01
C GLU A 91 -16.50 2.40 -7.64
N THR A 92 -15.78 3.37 -7.08
CA THR A 92 -16.34 4.70 -6.79
C THR A 92 -16.06 5.74 -7.87
N SER A 93 -15.26 5.39 -8.89
CA SER A 93 -14.97 6.27 -10.03
C SER A 93 -16.03 6.19 -11.12
N THR A 94 -17.27 6.50 -10.73
CA THR A 94 -18.47 6.36 -11.56
C THR A 94 -19.04 7.71 -11.97
N ASP A 95 -20.01 7.71 -12.90
CA ASP A 95 -20.79 8.89 -13.27
C ASP A 95 -21.81 9.28 -12.17
N ASN A 96 -22.23 8.33 -11.34
CA ASN A 96 -23.09 8.55 -10.18
C ASN A 96 -22.42 9.48 -9.17
N LEU A 97 -23.02 10.68 -9.02
CA LEU A 97 -22.48 11.75 -8.19
C LEU A 97 -22.36 11.35 -6.71
N ASP A 98 -23.35 10.66 -6.16
CA ASP A 98 -23.38 10.30 -4.75
C ASP A 98 -22.31 9.26 -4.43
N VAL A 99 -22.21 8.21 -5.25
CA VAL A 99 -21.16 7.19 -5.12
C VAL A 99 -19.77 7.83 -5.23
N ARG A 100 -19.56 8.70 -6.24
CA ARG A 100 -18.26 9.37 -6.46
C ARG A 100 -17.88 10.30 -5.31
N ILE A 101 -18.80 11.09 -4.78
CA ILE A 101 -18.52 12.01 -3.66
C ILE A 101 -18.23 11.21 -2.39
N LEU A 102 -19.07 10.24 -2.05
CA LEU A 102 -18.94 9.47 -0.82
C LEU A 102 -17.70 8.57 -0.85
N GLY A 103 -17.44 7.94 -2.00
CA GLY A 103 -16.24 7.16 -2.25
C GLY A 103 -14.97 8.00 -2.15
N GLY A 104 -14.92 9.14 -2.84
CA GLY A 104 -13.79 10.07 -2.77
C GLY A 104 -13.50 10.55 -1.34
N TRP A 105 -14.53 10.86 -0.56
CA TRP A 105 -14.37 11.24 0.83
C TRP A 105 -13.83 10.09 1.69
N LEU A 106 -14.37 8.89 1.52
CA LEU A 106 -13.91 7.71 2.26
C LEU A 106 -12.46 7.37 1.92
N LEU A 107 -12.09 7.41 0.64
CA LEU A 107 -10.72 7.24 0.18
C LEU A 107 -9.79 8.27 0.82
N ALA A 108 -10.16 9.55 0.82
CA ALA A 108 -9.35 10.61 1.44
C ALA A 108 -9.09 10.36 2.93
N ASN A 109 -10.06 9.79 3.64
CA ASN A 109 -9.92 9.49 5.06
C ASN A 109 -9.12 8.23 5.37
N LEU A 110 -9.19 7.21 4.50
CA LEU A 110 -8.50 5.94 4.69
C LEU A 110 -7.07 5.95 4.14
N ALA A 111 -6.79 6.82 3.16
CA ALA A 111 -5.51 6.88 2.49
C ALA A 111 -4.38 7.31 3.43
N ASN A 112 -3.30 6.56 3.40
CA ASN A 112 -2.07 6.84 4.12
C ASN A 112 -0.85 6.28 3.36
N GLU A 113 0.33 6.47 3.92
CA GLU A 113 1.61 6.06 3.33
C GLU A 113 1.74 4.56 3.01
N ASN A 114 0.91 3.70 3.62
CA ASN A 114 0.97 2.25 3.45
C ASN A 114 0.00 1.71 2.40
N ASN A 115 -1.04 2.46 2.04
CA ASN A 115 -2.10 1.98 1.14
C ASN A 115 -2.38 2.89 -0.07
N VAL A 116 -1.77 4.09 -0.14
CA VAL A 116 -1.97 5.05 -1.24
C VAL A 116 -1.55 4.51 -2.62
N CYS A 117 -0.59 3.57 -2.70
CA CYS A 117 -0.22 2.97 -3.98
C CYS A 117 -1.43 2.25 -4.63
N GLY A 118 -2.42 1.79 -3.85
CA GLY A 118 -3.67 1.22 -4.37
C GLY A 118 -4.55 2.21 -5.14
N ILE A 119 -4.62 3.47 -4.66
CA ILE A 119 -5.30 4.56 -5.38
C ILE A 119 -4.60 4.83 -6.71
N ILE A 120 -3.27 4.80 -6.70
CA ILE A 120 -2.47 5.06 -7.89
C ILE A 120 -2.60 3.93 -8.90
N GLU A 121 -2.62 2.68 -8.43
CA GLU A 121 -2.93 1.51 -9.25
C GLU A 121 -4.30 1.65 -9.95
N ALA A 122 -5.28 2.29 -9.30
CA ALA A 122 -6.60 2.53 -9.88
C ALA A 122 -6.55 3.60 -10.99
N LEU A 123 -5.70 4.63 -10.83
CA LEU A 123 -5.52 5.70 -11.84
C LEU A 123 -5.04 5.18 -13.21
N PHE A 124 -4.56 3.94 -13.28
CA PHE A 124 -4.21 3.27 -14.54
C PHE A 124 -5.41 2.69 -15.30
N ASP A 125 -6.58 2.61 -14.68
CA ASP A 125 -7.79 2.19 -15.37
C ASP A 125 -8.24 3.30 -16.34
N THR A 126 -8.33 2.97 -17.62
CA THR A 126 -8.72 3.92 -18.68
C THR A 126 -10.21 4.25 -18.67
N HIS A 127 -11.02 3.57 -17.84
CA HIS A 127 -12.47 3.75 -17.76
C HIS A 127 -12.92 4.65 -16.61
N LEU A 128 -11.99 5.20 -15.82
CA LEU A 128 -12.36 6.10 -14.73
C LEU A 128 -13.04 7.36 -15.26
N GLU A 129 -14.08 7.79 -14.55
CA GLU A 129 -14.70 9.08 -14.84
C GLU A 129 -13.70 10.23 -14.58
N PRO A 130 -13.55 11.23 -15.48
CA PRO A 130 -12.51 12.26 -15.36
C PRO A 130 -12.52 13.05 -14.05
N ARG A 131 -13.68 13.38 -13.48
CA ARG A 131 -13.73 14.06 -12.18
C ARG A 131 -13.31 13.13 -11.05
N ALA A 132 -13.65 11.84 -11.13
CA ALA A 132 -13.15 10.85 -10.19
C ALA A 132 -11.62 10.72 -10.28
N GLN A 133 -11.06 10.66 -11.48
CA GLN A 133 -9.61 10.66 -11.70
C GLN A 133 -8.94 11.88 -11.05
N SER A 134 -9.50 13.08 -11.23
CA SER A 134 -9.01 14.29 -10.57
C SER A 134 -9.09 14.19 -9.03
N ASN A 135 -10.14 13.61 -8.47
CA ASN A 135 -10.26 13.42 -7.02
C ASN A 135 -9.18 12.45 -6.50
N LEU A 136 -8.95 11.33 -7.20
CA LEU A 136 -7.92 10.36 -6.82
C LEU A 136 -6.52 11.01 -6.85
N LEU A 137 -6.21 11.81 -7.88
CA LEU A 137 -4.96 12.57 -7.96
C LEU A 137 -4.79 13.56 -6.79
N GLN A 138 -5.85 14.27 -6.40
CA GLN A 138 -5.82 15.18 -5.26
C GLN A 138 -5.58 14.45 -3.93
N ILE A 139 -6.20 13.28 -3.74
CA ILE A 139 -5.98 12.44 -2.56
C ILE A 139 -4.52 11.97 -2.51
N THR A 140 -3.99 11.46 -3.63
CA THR A 140 -2.58 11.06 -3.74
C THR A 140 -1.66 12.22 -3.40
N ALA A 141 -1.91 13.42 -3.91
CA ALA A 141 -1.08 14.59 -3.63
C ALA A 141 -1.14 15.04 -2.17
N SER A 142 -2.30 14.95 -1.53
CA SER A 142 -2.45 15.24 -0.11
C SER A 142 -1.61 14.27 0.73
N VAL A 143 -1.72 12.98 0.48
CA VAL A 143 -0.97 11.94 1.23
C VAL A 143 0.53 12.04 0.97
N ALA A 144 0.95 12.36 -0.25
CA ALA A 144 2.37 12.49 -0.59
C ALA A 144 3.14 13.49 0.29
N THR A 145 2.47 14.49 0.87
CA THR A 145 3.10 15.46 1.77
C THR A 145 3.60 14.86 3.09
N THR A 146 3.08 13.70 3.50
CA THR A 146 3.46 13.03 4.75
C THR A 146 4.34 11.81 4.52
N MET A 147 4.63 11.45 3.28
CA MET A 147 5.38 10.25 2.92
C MET A 147 6.90 10.50 2.90
N PRO A 148 7.72 9.45 3.05
CA PRO A 148 9.15 9.53 2.78
C PRO A 148 9.43 9.99 1.33
N SER A 149 10.44 10.85 1.14
CA SER A 149 10.77 11.45 -0.16
C SER A 149 11.01 10.42 -1.27
N ASP A 150 11.58 9.27 -0.91
CA ASP A 150 11.91 8.20 -1.86
C ASP A 150 10.63 7.57 -2.42
N VAL A 151 9.61 7.34 -1.58
CA VAL A 151 8.32 6.80 -2.02
C VAL A 151 7.62 7.81 -2.93
N VAL A 152 7.60 9.09 -2.57
CA VAL A 152 6.99 10.13 -3.42
C VAL A 152 7.70 10.23 -4.77
N ALA A 153 9.02 10.04 -4.83
CA ALA A 153 9.75 9.97 -6.09
C ALA A 153 9.31 8.78 -6.95
N TRP A 154 9.14 7.59 -6.37
CA TRP A 154 8.60 6.41 -7.07
C TRP A 154 7.18 6.65 -7.58
N LEU A 155 6.32 7.27 -6.76
CA LEU A 155 4.97 7.64 -7.16
C LEU A 155 4.97 8.59 -8.36
N LYS A 156 5.77 9.65 -8.28
CA LYS A 156 5.89 10.64 -9.35
C LYS A 156 6.43 10.00 -10.63
N ALA A 157 7.39 9.09 -10.52
CA ALA A 157 7.92 8.36 -11.67
C ALA A 157 6.83 7.53 -12.37
N ALA A 158 6.02 6.77 -11.62
CA ALA A 158 4.89 6.02 -12.18
C ALA A 158 3.88 6.93 -12.91
N LEU A 159 3.49 8.04 -12.28
CA LEU A 159 2.49 8.98 -12.83
C LEU A 159 3.00 9.75 -14.06
N VAL A 160 4.31 10.02 -14.15
CA VAL A 160 4.92 10.61 -15.34
C VAL A 160 4.98 9.60 -16.48
N GLN A 161 5.39 8.35 -16.21
CA GLN A 161 5.46 7.30 -17.23
C GLN A 161 4.08 6.93 -17.79
N SER A 162 3.05 6.97 -16.95
CA SER A 162 1.67 6.74 -17.36
C SER A 162 1.08 7.86 -18.22
N ARG A 163 1.78 8.99 -18.35
CA ARG A 163 1.32 10.21 -19.02
C ARG A 163 0.00 10.77 -18.47
N LEU A 164 -0.36 10.42 -17.24
CA LEU A 164 -1.53 11.00 -16.56
C LEU A 164 -1.40 12.53 -16.41
N GLY A 165 -0.19 13.06 -16.32
CA GLY A 165 0.03 14.51 -16.31
C GLY A 165 -0.24 15.21 -17.65
N GLU A 166 -0.44 14.46 -18.74
CA GLU A 166 -0.72 14.98 -20.09
C GLU A 166 -2.21 14.98 -20.45
N THR A 167 -3.06 14.33 -19.63
CA THR A 167 -4.50 14.17 -19.93
C THR A 167 -5.27 15.48 -19.81
N ASP A 168 -4.95 16.30 -18.81
CA ASP A 168 -5.48 17.65 -18.63
C ASP A 168 -4.54 18.53 -17.77
N ALA A 169 -4.77 19.85 -17.79
CA ALA A 169 -3.90 20.82 -17.13
C ALA A 169 -3.88 20.71 -15.59
N GLU A 170 -5.00 20.30 -14.98
CA GLU A 170 -5.11 20.13 -13.54
C GLU A 170 -4.36 18.87 -13.07
N ALA A 171 -4.52 17.77 -13.79
CA ALA A 171 -3.73 16.56 -13.58
C ALA A 171 -2.23 16.86 -13.71
N GLY A 172 -1.83 17.59 -14.76
CA GLY A 172 -0.45 18.04 -14.96
C GLY A 172 0.07 18.91 -13.80
N ARG A 173 -0.76 19.82 -13.27
CA ARG A 173 -0.41 20.65 -12.11
C ARG A 173 -0.18 19.80 -10.86
N ILE A 174 -1.04 18.81 -10.60
CA ILE A 174 -0.96 17.93 -9.44
C ILE A 174 0.29 17.06 -9.51
N VAL A 175 0.51 16.35 -10.64
CA VAL A 175 1.67 15.46 -10.82
C VAL A 175 2.98 16.23 -10.68
N ASN A 176 3.07 17.44 -11.24
CA ASN A 176 4.26 18.29 -11.11
C ASN A 176 4.47 18.80 -9.69
N GLY A 177 3.38 19.07 -8.95
CA GLY A 177 3.39 19.57 -7.58
C GLY A 177 3.72 18.55 -6.49
N LEU A 178 3.77 17.24 -6.79
CA LEU A 178 4.17 16.22 -5.82
C LEU A 178 5.59 16.49 -5.25
N VAL A 179 5.72 16.39 -3.92
CA VAL A 179 6.93 16.67 -3.13
C VAL A 179 7.95 15.54 -3.29
N GLY A 180 8.60 15.52 -4.46
CA GLY A 180 9.60 14.53 -4.83
C GLY A 180 10.03 14.80 -6.25
N SER A 181 11.31 14.61 -6.56
CA SER A 181 11.77 14.71 -7.94
C SER A 181 12.00 13.30 -8.48
N VAL A 182 11.81 13.09 -9.78
CA VAL A 182 12.23 11.83 -10.41
C VAL A 182 13.75 11.64 -10.29
N LYS A 183 14.52 12.69 -9.93
CA LYS A 183 15.96 12.64 -9.64
C LYS A 183 16.32 12.22 -8.21
N THR A 184 15.33 11.94 -7.35
CA THR A 184 15.54 11.50 -5.97
C THR A 184 15.08 10.07 -5.73
N LEU A 185 14.91 9.24 -6.79
CA LEU A 185 14.68 7.81 -6.55
C LEU A 185 15.87 7.27 -5.77
N SER A 186 15.55 6.50 -4.74
CA SER A 186 16.52 5.93 -3.83
C SER A 186 15.93 4.66 -3.21
N VAL A 187 16.82 3.88 -2.62
CA VAL A 187 16.60 2.49 -2.17
C VAL A 187 16.89 2.36 -0.68
N THR A 188 16.63 3.42 0.09
CA THR A 188 16.99 3.45 1.51
C THR A 188 16.18 2.46 2.35
N SER A 189 15.02 2.02 1.86
CA SER A 189 14.10 1.10 2.53
C SER A 189 13.50 0.10 1.52
N PRO A 190 13.78 -1.21 1.65
CA PRO A 190 13.20 -2.23 0.77
C PRO A 190 11.67 -2.30 0.82
N ALA A 191 11.08 -2.10 2.01
CA ALA A 191 9.63 -2.10 2.19
C ALA A 191 8.96 -0.98 1.38
N ASP A 192 9.60 0.18 1.29
CA ASP A 192 9.09 1.34 0.57
C ASP A 192 9.15 1.19 -0.95
N PHE A 193 10.14 0.45 -1.46
CA PHE A 193 10.22 0.05 -2.86
C PHE A 193 9.13 -0.96 -3.22
N GLU A 194 8.93 -1.98 -2.38
CA GLU A 194 7.93 -3.03 -2.60
C GLU A 194 6.50 -2.50 -2.63
N LYS A 195 6.18 -1.48 -1.82
CA LYS A 195 4.83 -0.92 -1.67
C LYS A 195 4.16 -0.55 -2.99
N CYS A 196 4.87 0.07 -3.93
CA CYS A 196 4.27 0.54 -5.18
C CYS A 196 4.73 -0.25 -6.41
N VAL A 197 5.99 -0.69 -6.47
CA VAL A 197 6.53 -1.37 -7.67
C VAL A 197 5.91 -2.74 -7.91
N ASN A 198 5.45 -3.41 -6.85
CA ASN A 198 4.84 -4.74 -6.95
C ASN A 198 3.39 -4.73 -7.41
N LEU A 199 2.75 -3.57 -7.53
CA LEU A 199 1.38 -3.48 -8.02
C LEU A 199 1.35 -3.65 -9.54
N PRO A 200 0.39 -4.42 -10.11
CA PRO A 200 0.44 -4.84 -11.51
C PRO A 200 0.64 -3.70 -12.51
N ASN A 201 -0.23 -2.69 -12.50
CA ASN A 201 -0.24 -1.60 -13.48
C ASN A 201 0.95 -0.66 -13.25
N ILE A 202 1.20 -0.25 -12.01
CA ILE A 202 2.37 0.55 -11.66
C ILE A 202 3.66 -0.16 -12.09
N GLY A 203 3.82 -1.43 -11.74
CA GLY A 203 4.96 -2.25 -12.11
C GLY A 203 5.18 -2.33 -13.63
N SER A 204 4.12 -2.55 -14.42
CA SER A 204 4.26 -2.59 -15.90
C SER A 204 4.75 -1.29 -16.50
N THR A 205 4.46 -0.14 -15.89
CA THR A 205 4.84 1.15 -16.48
C THR A 205 6.34 1.34 -16.58
N TYR A 206 7.09 0.67 -15.71
CA TYR A 206 8.54 0.72 -15.71
C TYR A 206 9.17 -0.19 -16.76
N ILE A 207 8.46 -1.25 -17.20
CA ILE A 207 8.98 -2.23 -18.17
C ILE A 207 9.31 -1.53 -19.50
N GLY A 208 8.46 -0.61 -19.94
CA GLY A 208 8.69 0.19 -21.14
C GLY A 208 8.77 -0.66 -22.43
N ASN A 209 9.43 -0.14 -23.46
CA ASN A 209 9.60 -0.84 -24.72
C ASN A 209 10.75 -1.87 -24.64
N PRO A 210 10.58 -3.10 -25.16
CA PRO A 210 11.67 -4.09 -25.21
C PRO A 210 12.96 -3.58 -25.85
N ARG A 211 12.89 -2.69 -26.85
CA ARG A 211 14.09 -2.09 -27.48
C ARG A 211 14.89 -1.25 -26.50
N ASP A 212 14.22 -0.55 -25.59
CA ASP A 212 14.88 0.25 -24.55
C ASP A 212 15.54 -0.65 -23.52
N ASN A 213 15.07 -1.88 -23.33
CA ASN A 213 15.64 -2.84 -22.39
C ASN A 213 16.87 -3.59 -22.95
N GLN A 214 17.02 -3.67 -24.27
CA GLN A 214 18.11 -4.42 -24.93
C GLN A 214 19.51 -3.88 -24.62
N VAL A 215 19.63 -2.57 -24.33
CA VAL A 215 20.91 -1.96 -23.96
C VAL A 215 21.39 -2.38 -22.57
N PHE A 216 20.50 -2.97 -21.76
CA PHE A 216 20.80 -3.42 -20.39
C PHE A 216 21.16 -4.90 -20.40
N SER A 217 22.42 -5.16 -20.08
CA SER A 217 22.94 -6.52 -19.86
C SER A 217 22.70 -6.92 -18.42
N VAL A 218 21.86 -7.93 -18.22
CA VAL A 218 21.51 -8.45 -16.88
C VAL A 218 22.23 -9.77 -16.61
N PHE A 219 22.58 -9.99 -15.36
CA PHE A 219 23.19 -11.20 -14.83
C PHE A 219 22.29 -11.72 -13.73
N ILE A 220 21.92 -13.00 -13.80
CA ILE A 220 21.10 -13.62 -12.76
C ILE A 220 22.02 -14.39 -11.84
N HIS A 221 21.96 -14.11 -10.54
CA HIS A 221 22.70 -14.80 -9.50
C HIS A 221 21.72 -15.73 -8.81
N SER A 222 22.04 -17.01 -8.71
CA SER A 222 21.19 -17.95 -7.97
C SER A 222 21.95 -18.60 -6.84
N SER A 223 21.37 -18.57 -5.64
CA SER A 223 21.93 -19.30 -4.49
C SER A 223 21.62 -20.80 -4.55
N GLN A 224 20.70 -21.22 -5.42
CA GLN A 224 20.33 -22.61 -5.71
C GLN A 224 19.83 -22.76 -7.16
N GLY A 225 20.23 -23.83 -7.84
CA GLY A 225 19.74 -24.16 -9.18
C GLY A 225 18.25 -24.55 -9.12
N ASN A 226 17.38 -23.66 -9.59
CA ASN A 226 15.94 -23.76 -9.42
C ASN A 226 15.18 -23.33 -10.68
N SER A 227 14.00 -23.93 -10.89
CA SER A 227 13.05 -23.59 -11.95
C SER A 227 12.67 -22.11 -12.01
N GLU A 228 12.77 -21.41 -10.88
CA GLU A 228 12.56 -19.95 -10.75
C GLU A 228 13.58 -19.13 -11.55
N VAL A 229 14.82 -19.61 -11.66
CA VAL A 229 15.89 -18.91 -12.40
C VAL A 229 15.63 -18.95 -13.90
N GLU A 230 15.18 -20.11 -14.42
CA GLU A 230 14.83 -20.23 -15.83
C GLU A 230 13.54 -19.46 -16.16
N ALA A 231 12.56 -19.43 -15.24
CA ALA A 231 11.37 -18.59 -15.37
C ALA A 231 11.75 -17.10 -15.41
N ALA A 232 12.56 -16.64 -14.45
CA ALA A 232 13.07 -15.27 -14.39
C ALA A 232 13.85 -14.90 -15.66
N LYS A 233 14.77 -15.76 -16.10
CA LYS A 233 15.54 -15.58 -17.33
C LYS A 233 14.65 -15.45 -18.55
N LYS A 234 13.70 -16.37 -18.72
CA LYS A 234 12.75 -16.34 -19.84
C LYS A 234 11.97 -15.03 -19.84
N ALA A 235 11.39 -14.65 -18.70
CA ALA A 235 10.60 -13.43 -18.57
C ALA A 235 11.41 -12.15 -18.86
N LEU A 236 12.64 -12.07 -18.36
CA LEU A 236 13.54 -10.94 -18.64
C LEU A 236 13.90 -10.85 -20.13
N MET A 237 14.16 -11.99 -20.77
CA MET A 237 14.42 -12.03 -22.22
C MET A 237 13.19 -11.63 -23.04
N GLU A 238 11.99 -12.08 -22.66
CA GLU A 238 10.72 -11.69 -23.30
C GLU A 238 10.43 -10.19 -23.14
N ALA A 239 10.80 -9.60 -22.00
CA ALA A 239 10.76 -8.17 -21.78
C ALA A 239 11.87 -7.38 -22.51
N GLY A 240 12.76 -8.06 -23.23
CA GLY A 240 13.80 -7.45 -24.08
C GLY A 240 15.16 -7.26 -23.42
N PHE A 241 15.38 -7.72 -22.18
CA PHE A 241 16.69 -7.62 -21.53
C PHE A 241 17.69 -8.62 -22.13
N SER A 242 18.96 -8.20 -22.25
CA SER A 242 20.04 -9.09 -22.67
C SER A 242 20.59 -9.86 -21.46
N VAL A 243 20.06 -11.05 -21.17
CA VAL A 243 20.60 -11.92 -20.11
C VAL A 243 21.95 -12.50 -20.54
N LYS A 244 23.05 -12.06 -19.91
CA LYS A 244 24.43 -12.45 -20.29
C LYS A 244 24.92 -13.73 -19.64
N GLY A 245 24.32 -14.14 -18.53
CA GLY A 245 24.67 -15.36 -17.84
C GLY A 245 23.87 -15.54 -16.56
N VAL A 246 23.86 -16.78 -16.09
CA VAL A 246 23.52 -17.12 -14.72
C VAL A 246 24.84 -17.47 -14.05
N ASP A 247 25.22 -16.77 -12.98
CA ASP A 247 26.32 -17.22 -12.16
C ASP A 247 25.80 -17.88 -10.87
N ASN A 248 26.58 -18.84 -10.38
CA ASN A 248 26.30 -19.57 -9.15
C ASN A 248 26.98 -18.89 -7.95
N ILE A 249 27.30 -17.59 -8.04
CA ILE A 249 27.93 -16.87 -6.96
C ILE A 249 26.87 -16.63 -5.89
N ARG A 250 27.06 -17.28 -4.75
CA ARG A 250 26.24 -17.11 -3.57
C ARG A 250 26.55 -15.74 -2.96
N ASP A 251 25.77 -14.73 -3.33
CA ASP A 251 25.76 -13.49 -2.54
C ASP A 251 25.15 -13.82 -1.17
N SER A 252 25.69 -13.17 -0.13
CA SER A 252 25.21 -13.15 1.25
C SER A 252 23.72 -12.85 1.42
N SER A 253 23.06 -12.40 0.34
CA SER A 253 21.72 -11.83 0.38
C SER A 253 20.66 -12.55 -0.46
N GLY A 254 20.99 -13.68 -1.08
CA GLY A 254 20.02 -14.52 -1.82
C GLY A 254 20.25 -14.55 -3.33
N SER A 255 19.22 -14.95 -4.09
CA SER A 255 19.25 -14.89 -5.55
C SER A 255 18.96 -13.44 -6.00
N GLY A 256 19.28 -13.10 -7.24
CA GLY A 256 19.04 -11.75 -7.73
C GLY A 256 19.40 -11.52 -9.18
N VAL A 257 19.14 -10.29 -9.64
CA VAL A 257 19.50 -9.80 -10.96
C VAL A 257 20.36 -8.57 -10.80
N ASP A 258 21.56 -8.59 -11.34
CA ASP A 258 22.46 -7.45 -11.41
C ASP A 258 22.57 -6.92 -12.85
N TYR A 259 22.76 -5.61 -12.98
CA TYR A 259 23.14 -5.00 -14.25
C TYR A 259 23.94 -3.73 -14.01
N ARG A 260 24.81 -3.42 -14.97
CA ARG A 260 25.59 -2.19 -14.94
C ARG A 260 24.90 -1.12 -15.75
N TYR A 261 24.92 0.11 -15.23
CA TYR A 261 24.45 1.27 -15.98
C TYR A 261 25.45 2.43 -15.90
N PRO A 262 26.05 2.85 -17.02
CA PRO A 262 27.22 3.72 -16.99
C PRO A 262 26.91 5.18 -16.63
N ASP A 263 25.72 5.72 -16.93
CA ASP A 263 25.59 7.19 -17.09
C ASP A 263 24.39 7.90 -16.39
N ASP A 264 23.47 7.20 -15.73
CA ASP A 264 22.40 7.84 -14.92
C ASP A 264 21.80 6.89 -13.87
N GLY A 265 22.05 7.17 -12.58
CA GLY A 265 21.51 6.34 -11.50
C GLY A 265 19.98 6.27 -11.45
N GLN A 266 19.28 7.25 -12.03
CA GLN A 266 17.82 7.26 -12.10
C GLN A 266 17.27 6.27 -13.11
N VAL A 267 17.85 6.25 -14.31
CA VAL A 267 17.50 5.25 -15.32
C VAL A 267 17.82 3.85 -14.79
N GLY A 268 18.93 3.70 -14.07
CA GLY A 268 19.23 2.50 -13.30
C GLY A 268 18.07 2.12 -12.38
N LEU A 269 17.69 2.98 -11.45
CA LEU A 269 16.60 2.67 -10.51
C LEU A 269 15.26 2.34 -11.20
N LEU A 270 14.86 3.08 -12.24
CA LEU A 270 13.67 2.76 -13.03
C LEU A 270 13.74 1.35 -13.64
N LYS A 271 14.91 0.92 -14.12
CA LYS A 271 15.09 -0.46 -14.60
C LYS A 271 15.11 -1.49 -13.48
N ALA A 272 15.52 -1.13 -12.27
CA ALA A 272 15.37 -2.02 -11.11
C ALA A 272 13.87 -2.25 -10.81
N ALA A 273 13.05 -1.20 -10.90
CA ALA A 273 11.60 -1.34 -10.76
C ALA A 273 10.99 -2.19 -11.89
N ALA A 274 11.45 -2.01 -13.14
CA ALA A 274 11.05 -2.84 -14.27
C ALA A 274 11.35 -4.33 -14.05
N ILE A 275 12.58 -4.63 -13.64
CA ILE A 275 13.02 -6.00 -13.33
C ILE A 275 12.20 -6.57 -12.18
N ALA A 276 12.00 -5.81 -11.10
CA ALA A 276 11.19 -6.27 -9.99
C ALA A 276 9.74 -6.58 -10.42
N ALA A 277 9.12 -5.71 -11.20
CA ALA A 277 7.77 -5.94 -11.72
C ALA A 277 7.66 -7.20 -12.60
N ILE A 278 8.67 -7.47 -13.44
CA ILE A 278 8.74 -8.70 -14.25
C ILE A 278 8.85 -9.92 -13.35
N LEU A 279 9.81 -9.91 -12.42
CA LEU A 279 10.05 -11.02 -11.52
C LEU A 279 8.82 -11.31 -10.66
N ARG A 280 8.14 -10.30 -10.11
CA ARG A 280 7.00 -10.50 -9.21
C ARG A 280 5.84 -11.25 -9.88
N ARG A 281 5.67 -11.07 -11.19
CA ARG A 281 4.62 -11.74 -11.98
C ARG A 281 4.92 -13.21 -12.24
N GLU A 282 6.19 -13.59 -12.24
CA GLU A 282 6.67 -14.86 -12.78
C GLU A 282 7.21 -15.78 -11.69
N ILE A 283 7.72 -15.21 -10.60
CA ILE A 283 8.28 -15.92 -9.46
C ILE A 283 7.65 -15.43 -8.16
N ASP A 284 7.15 -16.37 -7.34
CA ASP A 284 6.49 -16.05 -6.07
C ASP A 284 7.50 -15.88 -4.94
N VAL A 285 8.21 -14.75 -4.99
CA VAL A 285 9.31 -14.42 -4.07
C VAL A 285 9.23 -12.96 -3.61
N THR A 286 9.81 -12.69 -2.44
CA THR A 286 9.89 -11.33 -1.90
C THR A 286 11.00 -10.58 -2.61
N LEU A 287 10.66 -9.53 -3.34
CA LEU A 287 11.62 -8.76 -4.14
C LEU A 287 12.16 -7.57 -3.37
N LYS A 288 13.48 -7.46 -3.28
CA LYS A 288 14.13 -6.31 -2.66
C LYS A 288 15.15 -5.70 -3.59
N PRO A 289 15.18 -4.39 -3.74
CA PRO A 289 16.23 -3.75 -4.51
C PRO A 289 17.57 -3.92 -3.79
N ARG A 290 18.63 -4.18 -4.55
CA ARG A 290 19.97 -4.46 -4.01
C ARG A 290 20.53 -3.22 -3.31
N PRO A 291 21.00 -3.32 -2.04
CA PRO A 291 21.70 -2.25 -1.36
C PRO A 291 22.93 -1.82 -2.14
N GLN A 292 22.94 -0.56 -2.61
CA GLN A 292 24.01 -0.02 -3.45
C GLN A 292 25.40 -0.08 -2.78
N ARG A 293 25.45 -0.02 -1.44
CA ARG A 293 26.71 -0.15 -0.66
C ARG A 293 27.40 -1.50 -0.81
N LEU A 294 26.69 -2.53 -1.27
CA LEU A 294 27.20 -3.90 -1.45
C LEU A 294 27.45 -4.23 -2.93
N ALA A 295 27.09 -3.34 -3.84
CA ALA A 295 27.27 -3.52 -5.27
C ALA A 295 28.54 -2.78 -5.74
N PRO A 296 29.28 -3.30 -6.74
CA PRO A 296 30.34 -2.53 -7.39
C PRO A 296 29.80 -1.21 -7.95
N ASP A 297 30.59 -0.14 -7.95
CA ASP A 297 30.20 1.17 -8.48
C ASP A 297 29.41 1.05 -9.80
N LYS A 298 28.22 1.67 -9.85
CA LYS A 298 27.28 1.67 -10.99
C LYS A 298 26.63 0.32 -11.31
N THR A 299 26.56 -0.59 -10.35
CA THR A 299 25.79 -1.85 -10.46
C THR A 299 24.48 -1.72 -9.69
N PHE A 300 23.37 -1.89 -10.39
CA PHE A 300 22.02 -1.94 -9.82
C PHE A 300 21.54 -3.38 -9.78
N GLY A 301 20.59 -3.69 -8.92
CA GLY A 301 20.01 -5.02 -8.91
C GLY A 301 18.74 -5.17 -8.10
N VAL A 302 18.12 -6.34 -8.24
CA VAL A 302 16.94 -6.79 -7.51
C VAL A 302 17.23 -8.18 -6.96
N TRP A 303 17.08 -8.36 -5.66
CA TRP A 303 17.19 -9.63 -4.95
C TRP A 303 15.83 -10.29 -4.78
N PHE A 304 15.84 -11.62 -4.76
CA PHE A 304 14.67 -12.46 -4.62
C PHE A 304 14.99 -13.85 -4.05
#